data_AF-A0A955CG73-F1
#
_entry.id   AF-A0A955CG73-F1
#
_cell.length_a   1.000
_cell.length_b   1.000
_cell.length_c   1.000
_cell.angle_alpha   90.00
_cell.angle_beta   90.00
_cell.angle_gamma   90.00
#
_symmetry.space_group_name_H-M   'P 1'
#
loop_
_entity.id
_entity.type
_entity.pdbx_description
1 polymer ?
#
loop_
_entity_poly.entity_id
_entity_poly.type
_entity_poly.pdbx_seq_one_letter_code
_entity_poly.pdbx_strand_id
1 'polypeptide(L)'
;MHPYNSLADDFYINMILGTEMELPSSRETVLHYFEQMQKKYPEMRNFYSRDKNDFILEEDKDRGAYRWCSIEPRRICSGQVNPSSPESALEQHRHALELAPYSLSVSSLDCEALDLLMGFDFTYRGNHNNLVSEALGTCPALERVSQIPGATIINNEPSLTFALDEECRLQCRLSIEARTNAYQIRTGEYQE
;
A
#
# COMPACT_ATOMS: atom_id res chain seq x y z
N MET A 1 16.75 13.66 -5.73
CA MET A 1 15.73 13.67 -4.67
C MET A 1 14.39 13.79 -5.39
N HIS A 2 13.52 12.79 -5.27
CA HIS A 2 12.24 12.74 -6.00
C HIS A 2 11.24 13.75 -5.40
N PRO A 3 10.39 14.43 -6.18
CA PRO A 3 9.45 15.44 -5.67
C PRO A 3 8.57 14.94 -4.51
N TYR A 4 8.16 13.68 -4.53
CA TYR A 4 7.33 13.09 -3.47
C TYR A 4 8.02 13.08 -2.10
N ASN A 5 9.34 12.90 -2.02
CA ASN A 5 10.07 12.96 -0.75
C ASN A 5 10.11 14.36 -0.13
N SER A 6 9.78 15.39 -0.92
CA SER A 6 9.65 16.76 -0.42
C SER A 6 8.22 17.16 -0.08
N LEU A 7 7.24 16.31 -0.42
CA LEU A 7 5.82 16.60 -0.27
C LEU A 7 5.16 15.72 0.79
N ALA A 8 5.61 14.48 0.97
CA ALA A 8 5.13 13.53 1.97
C ALA A 8 6.27 13.12 2.92
N ASP A 9 5.92 12.69 4.13
CA ASP A 9 6.89 12.23 5.13
C ASP A 9 7.38 10.81 4.80
N ASP A 10 6.45 9.91 4.47
CA ASP A 10 6.77 8.61 3.89
C ASP A 10 6.03 8.41 2.56
N PHE A 11 6.71 7.72 1.65
CA PHE A 11 6.19 7.38 0.33
C PHE A 11 6.46 5.91 0.05
N TYR A 12 5.45 5.15 -0.37
CA TYR A 12 5.62 3.74 -0.66
C TYR A 12 4.86 3.32 -1.91
N ILE A 13 5.42 2.35 -2.62
CA ILE A 13 4.79 1.73 -3.79
C ILE A 13 4.69 0.23 -3.52
N ASN A 14 3.47 -0.28 -3.58
CA ASN A 14 3.16 -1.68 -3.37
C ASN A 14 2.44 -2.23 -4.60
N MET A 15 2.78 -3.45 -4.97
CA MET A 15 2.10 -4.25 -5.98
C MET A 15 1.55 -5.51 -5.30
N ILE A 16 0.31 -5.85 -5.64
CA ILE A 16 -0.34 -7.09 -5.22
C ILE A 16 -0.86 -7.80 -6.46
N LEU A 17 -0.38 -9.01 -6.71
CA LEU A 17 -0.97 -9.93 -7.70
C LEU A 17 -1.84 -10.93 -6.95
N GLY A 18 -3.15 -10.86 -7.16
CA GLY A 18 -4.12 -11.82 -6.65
C GLY A 18 -4.29 -13.01 -7.58
N THR A 19 -4.46 -14.20 -7.00
CA THR A 19 -4.72 -15.45 -7.72
C THR A 19 -6.05 -16.09 -7.33
N GLU A 20 -6.69 -16.77 -8.29
CA GLU A 20 -7.94 -17.51 -8.09
C GLU A 20 -7.72 -18.76 -7.23
N MET A 21 -6.58 -19.44 -7.41
CA MET A 21 -6.17 -20.62 -6.65
C MET A 21 -5.09 -20.30 -5.62
N GLU A 22 -4.89 -21.24 -4.69
CA GLU A 22 -3.80 -21.14 -3.73
C GLU A 22 -2.43 -21.31 -4.42
N LEU A 23 -1.49 -20.42 -4.09
CA LEU A 23 -0.11 -20.49 -4.54
C LEU A 23 0.60 -21.71 -3.93
N PRO A 24 1.59 -22.28 -4.62
CA PRO A 24 2.38 -23.39 -4.08
C PRO A 24 3.11 -22.98 -2.80
N SER A 25 2.86 -23.72 -1.72
CA SER A 25 3.48 -23.53 -0.41
C SER A 25 4.61 -24.53 -0.11
N SER A 26 5.08 -25.25 -1.14
CA SER A 26 6.20 -26.17 -1.00
C SER A 26 7.46 -25.39 -0.61
N ARG A 27 8.22 -25.92 0.36
CA ARG A 27 9.44 -25.26 0.87
C ARG A 27 10.40 -24.91 -0.27
N GLU A 28 10.63 -25.84 -1.19
CA GLU A 28 11.58 -25.65 -2.30
C GLU A 28 11.12 -24.55 -3.24
N THR A 29 9.83 -24.55 -3.59
CA THR A 29 9.20 -23.53 -4.45
C THR A 29 9.33 -22.12 -3.84
N VAL A 30 8.92 -21.99 -2.57
CA VAL A 30 8.93 -20.71 -1.86
C VAL A 30 10.36 -20.18 -1.70
N LEU A 31 11.29 -21.03 -1.26
CA LEU A 31 12.69 -20.64 -1.11
C LEU A 31 13.31 -20.27 -2.45
N HIS A 32 13.03 -21.02 -3.52
CA HIS A 32 13.56 -20.72 -4.85
C HIS A 32 13.13 -19.33 -5.33
N TYR A 33 11.86 -18.97 -5.17
CA TYR A 33 11.36 -17.64 -5.52
C TYR A 33 12.10 -16.54 -4.74
N PHE A 34 12.20 -16.67 -3.41
CA PHE A 34 12.86 -15.66 -2.58
C PHE A 34 14.37 -15.59 -2.79
N GLU A 35 15.04 -16.70 -3.12
CA GLU A 35 16.46 -16.71 -3.49
C GLU A 35 16.69 -15.96 -4.82
N GLN A 36 15.79 -16.08 -5.80
CA GLN A 36 15.89 -15.28 -7.03
C GLN A 36 15.67 -13.79 -6.74
N MET A 37 14.70 -13.43 -5.90
CA MET A 37 14.51 -12.05 -5.45
C MET A 37 15.75 -11.50 -4.73
N GLN A 38 16.29 -12.24 -3.77
CA GLN A 38 17.49 -11.87 -3.02
C GLN A 38 18.73 -11.77 -3.91
N LYS A 39 18.84 -12.60 -4.95
CA LYS A 39 19.95 -12.52 -5.92
C LYS A 39 19.97 -11.17 -6.64
N LYS A 40 18.81 -10.59 -6.96
CA LYS A 40 18.72 -9.24 -7.53
C LYS A 40 18.81 -8.14 -6.47
N TYR A 41 18.28 -8.39 -5.27
CA TYR A 41 18.24 -7.44 -4.15
C TYR A 41 18.92 -8.03 -2.89
N PRO A 42 20.26 -8.03 -2.79
CA PRO A 42 21.01 -8.75 -1.73
C PRO A 42 20.83 -8.22 -0.30
N GLU A 43 20.24 -7.04 -0.15
CA GLU A 43 19.94 -6.45 1.17
C GLU A 43 18.65 -7.01 1.78
N MET A 44 17.82 -7.70 0.98
CA MET A 44 16.63 -8.42 1.47
C MET A 44 17.06 -9.69 2.19
N ARG A 45 17.37 -9.58 3.48
CA ARG A 45 18.01 -10.65 4.27
C ARG A 45 17.10 -11.27 5.34
N ASN A 46 16.01 -10.59 5.68
CA ASN A 46 15.11 -11.02 6.73
C ASN A 46 14.00 -11.88 6.12
N PHE A 47 14.17 -13.20 6.17
CA PHE A 47 13.16 -14.18 5.73
C PHE A 47 12.47 -14.83 6.93
N TYR A 48 11.15 -14.75 6.99
CA TYR A 48 10.36 -15.35 8.06
C TYR A 48 8.93 -15.67 7.61
N SER A 49 8.21 -16.45 8.41
CA SER A 49 6.78 -16.72 8.23
C SER A 49 5.96 -16.09 9.35
N ARG A 50 4.81 -15.49 9.03
CA ARG A 50 3.92 -14.87 10.03
C ARG A 50 2.78 -15.80 10.46
N ASP A 51 2.06 -16.32 9.47
CA ASP A 51 0.92 -17.22 9.62
C ASP A 51 1.08 -18.45 8.71
N LYS A 52 0.08 -19.33 8.68
CA LYS A 52 0.14 -20.55 7.86
C LYS A 52 0.14 -20.18 6.38
N ASN A 53 1.28 -20.42 5.72
CA ASN A 53 1.56 -20.13 4.32
C ASN A 53 1.73 -18.64 3.98
N ASP A 54 2.06 -17.81 4.98
CA ASP A 54 2.48 -16.43 4.77
C ASP A 54 3.99 -16.32 4.96
N PHE A 55 4.70 -16.07 3.86
CA PHE A 55 6.15 -15.97 3.82
C PHE A 55 6.57 -14.57 3.42
N ILE A 56 7.52 -13.99 4.14
CA ILE A 56 7.98 -12.61 3.96
C ILE A 56 9.48 -12.60 3.81
N LEU A 57 9.97 -11.83 2.85
CA LEU A 57 11.37 -11.46 2.68
C LEU A 57 11.47 -9.93 2.68
N GLU A 58 12.25 -9.35 3.58
CA GLU A 58 12.41 -7.90 3.67
C GLU A 58 13.86 -7.45 3.97
N GLU A 59 14.15 -6.19 3.65
CA GLU A 59 15.35 -5.48 4.09
C GLU A 59 15.22 -5.06 5.58
N ASP A 60 16.30 -4.55 6.15
CA ASP A 60 16.27 -3.91 7.46
C ASP A 60 15.51 -2.57 7.39
N LYS A 61 14.70 -2.29 8.42
CA LYS A 61 13.84 -1.10 8.52
C LYS A 61 14.55 0.09 9.17
N ASP A 62 15.72 -0.09 9.77
CA ASP A 62 16.45 0.93 10.53
C ASP A 62 16.76 2.21 9.71
N ARG A 63 16.83 2.10 8.38
CA ARG A 63 17.14 3.21 7.48
C ARG A 63 15.92 3.99 6.99
N GLY A 64 14.70 3.59 7.36
CA GLY A 64 13.43 4.20 6.90
C GLY A 64 13.08 3.94 5.43
N ALA A 65 14.03 3.51 4.61
CA ALA A 65 13.81 3.04 3.25
C ALA A 65 14.15 1.55 3.16
N TYR A 66 13.19 0.73 2.74
CA TYR A 66 13.35 -0.72 2.73
C TYR A 66 12.44 -1.39 1.69
N ARG A 67 12.90 -2.51 1.15
CA ARG A 67 12.13 -3.40 0.27
C ARG A 67 11.55 -4.56 1.02
N TRP A 68 10.43 -5.05 0.52
CA TRP A 68 9.83 -6.27 1.00
C TRP A 68 9.08 -6.99 -0.13
N CYS A 69 8.93 -8.29 0.03
CA CYS A 69 8.12 -9.14 -0.83
C CYS A 69 7.51 -10.24 0.03
N SER A 70 6.27 -10.63 -0.27
CA SER A 70 5.63 -11.75 0.41
C SER A 70 4.89 -12.66 -0.58
N ILE A 71 4.77 -13.91 -0.15
CA ILE A 71 3.88 -14.91 -0.74
C ILE A 71 2.86 -15.24 0.35
N GLU A 72 1.60 -14.96 0.08
CA GLU A 72 0.42 -15.31 0.87
C GLU A 72 -0.37 -16.39 0.12
N PRO A 73 -1.34 -17.08 0.73
CA PRO A 73 -2.06 -18.19 0.09
C PRO A 73 -2.59 -17.87 -1.31
N ARG A 74 -3.08 -16.66 -1.57
CA ARG A 74 -3.66 -16.26 -2.86
C ARG A 74 -3.10 -14.95 -3.41
N ARG A 75 -1.93 -14.53 -2.92
CA ARG A 75 -1.36 -13.22 -3.28
C ARG A 75 0.16 -13.25 -3.31
N ILE A 76 0.72 -12.57 -4.30
CA ILE A 76 2.14 -12.20 -4.32
C ILE A 76 2.18 -10.69 -4.10
N CYS A 77 2.86 -10.26 -3.05
CA CYS A 77 3.00 -8.85 -2.73
C CYS A 77 4.46 -8.44 -2.90
N SER A 78 4.69 -7.25 -3.43
CA SER A 78 6.01 -6.66 -3.59
C SER A 78 5.90 -5.19 -3.26
N GLY A 79 6.73 -4.69 -2.37
CA GLY A 79 6.64 -3.30 -1.92
C GLY A 79 8.00 -2.69 -1.64
N GLN A 80 8.02 -1.37 -1.70
CA GLN A 80 9.17 -0.59 -1.29
C GLN A 80 8.72 0.69 -0.60
N VAL A 81 9.26 0.91 0.60
CA VAL A 81 9.09 2.14 1.38
C VAL A 81 10.26 3.08 1.10
N ASN A 82 9.95 4.35 0.92
CA ASN A 82 10.84 5.45 0.58
C ASN A 82 11.84 5.11 -0.54
N PRO A 83 11.36 4.67 -1.73
CA PRO A 83 12.23 4.34 -2.83
C PRO A 83 13.02 5.57 -3.32
N SER A 84 14.23 5.34 -3.84
CA SER A 84 15.05 6.42 -4.42
C SER A 84 14.38 7.09 -5.64
N SER A 85 13.57 6.31 -6.36
CA SER A 85 12.65 6.77 -7.40
C SER A 85 11.50 5.77 -7.58
N PRO A 86 10.32 6.21 -8.09
CA PRO A 86 9.23 5.29 -8.41
C PRO A 86 9.65 4.14 -9.33
N GLU A 87 10.53 4.40 -10.28
CA GLU A 87 11.04 3.41 -11.23
C GLU A 87 11.79 2.28 -10.53
N SER A 88 12.53 2.56 -9.45
CA SER A 88 13.24 1.53 -8.69
C SER A 88 12.28 0.51 -8.06
N ALA A 89 11.15 0.97 -7.52
CA ALA A 89 10.13 0.09 -6.97
C ALA A 89 9.42 -0.69 -8.09
N LEU A 90 9.07 -0.02 -9.20
CA LEU A 90 8.48 -0.68 -10.37
C LEU A 90 9.40 -1.75 -10.97
N GLU A 91 10.72 -1.57 -10.92
CA GLU A 91 11.69 -2.58 -11.35
C GLU A 91 11.63 -3.85 -10.48
N GLN A 92 11.46 -3.69 -9.16
CA GLN A 92 11.24 -4.81 -8.25
C GLN A 92 9.93 -5.51 -8.52
N HIS A 93 8.84 -4.78 -8.74
CA HIS A 93 7.54 -5.37 -9.04
C HIS A 93 7.56 -6.14 -10.36
N ARG A 94 8.18 -5.59 -11.41
CA ARG A 94 8.38 -6.32 -12.67
C ARG A 94 9.18 -7.60 -12.46
N HIS A 95 10.25 -7.55 -11.68
CA HIS A 95 11.05 -8.73 -11.37
C HIS A 95 10.24 -9.80 -10.62
N ALA A 96 9.45 -9.39 -9.63
CA ALA A 96 8.55 -10.29 -8.89
C ALA A 96 7.54 -10.98 -9.81
N LEU A 97 6.97 -10.24 -10.78
CA LEU A 97 6.03 -10.76 -11.80
C LEU A 97 6.72 -11.65 -12.84
N GLU A 98 7.97 -11.36 -13.22
CA GLU A 98 8.76 -12.19 -14.12
C GLU A 98 9.07 -13.56 -13.51
N LEU A 99 9.30 -13.62 -12.20
CA LEU A 99 9.60 -14.85 -11.48
C LEU A 99 8.36 -15.71 -11.18
N ALA A 100 7.20 -15.09 -11.03
CA ALA A 100 5.97 -15.75 -10.57
C ALA A 100 5.54 -16.96 -11.43
N PRO A 101 5.55 -16.91 -12.78
CA PRO A 101 5.15 -18.05 -13.61
C PRO A 101 6.06 -19.27 -13.45
N TYR A 102 7.37 -19.06 -13.35
CA TYR A 102 8.35 -20.15 -13.34
C TYR A 102 8.58 -20.72 -11.95
N SER A 103 8.47 -19.89 -10.93
CA SER A 103 8.73 -20.30 -9.55
C SER A 103 7.45 -20.74 -8.85
N LEU A 104 6.34 -20.01 -9.04
CA LEU A 104 5.09 -20.19 -8.30
C LEU A 104 3.95 -20.73 -9.18
N SER A 105 4.25 -21.16 -10.41
CA SER A 105 3.28 -21.72 -11.36
C SER A 105 2.10 -20.79 -11.69
N VAL A 106 2.27 -19.48 -11.50
CA VAL A 106 1.24 -18.50 -11.82
C VAL A 106 1.02 -18.41 -13.33
N SER A 107 -0.24 -18.36 -13.76
CA SER A 107 -0.60 -18.22 -15.16
C SER A 107 -1.66 -17.13 -15.33
N SER A 108 -1.80 -16.59 -16.55
CA SER A 108 -2.84 -15.60 -16.83
C SER A 108 -4.27 -16.11 -16.62
N LEU A 109 -4.48 -17.43 -16.57
CA LEU A 109 -5.78 -18.04 -16.25
C LEU A 109 -6.10 -17.97 -14.75
N ASP A 110 -5.07 -17.85 -13.92
CA ASP A 110 -5.16 -17.83 -12.46
C ASP A 110 -5.08 -16.40 -11.91
N CYS A 111 -4.67 -15.41 -12.72
CA CYS A 111 -4.62 -14.01 -12.30
C CYS A 111 -6.03 -13.44 -12.11
N GLU A 112 -6.40 -13.15 -10.86
CA GLU A 112 -7.67 -12.53 -10.48
C GLU A 112 -7.60 -11.00 -10.67
N ALA A 113 -6.58 -10.37 -10.10
CA ALA A 113 -6.38 -8.93 -10.14
C ALA A 113 -4.89 -8.57 -9.98
N LEU A 114 -4.51 -7.41 -10.50
CA LEU A 114 -3.20 -6.80 -10.28
C LEU A 114 -3.39 -5.37 -9.80
N ASP A 115 -3.06 -5.12 -8.55
CA ASP A 115 -3.17 -3.81 -7.93
C ASP A 115 -1.79 -3.16 -7.80
N LEU A 116 -1.72 -1.86 -8.13
CA LEU A 116 -0.57 -1.02 -7.83
C LEU A 116 -1.05 0.13 -6.94
N LEU A 117 -0.53 0.18 -5.72
CA LEU A 117 -0.83 1.20 -4.73
C LEU A 117 0.37 2.13 -4.56
N MET A 118 0.12 3.43 -4.69
CA MET A 118 1.06 4.48 -4.29
C MET A 118 0.51 5.15 -3.04
N GLY A 119 1.20 4.97 -1.92
CA GLY A 119 0.82 5.52 -0.62
C GLY A 119 1.70 6.70 -0.24
N PHE A 120 1.08 7.69 0.40
CA PHE A 120 1.72 8.91 0.88
C PHE A 120 1.25 9.15 2.31
N ASP A 121 2.17 9.10 3.26
CA ASP A 121 1.88 9.41 4.65
C ASP A 121 2.26 10.86 4.93
N PHE A 122 1.33 11.55 5.61
CA PHE A 122 1.49 12.94 6.04
C PHE A 122 1.28 13.02 7.54
N THR A 123 2.34 13.45 8.23
CA THR A 123 2.39 13.70 9.66
C THR A 123 1.73 15.03 9.93
N TYR A 124 0.67 15.04 10.72
CA TYR A 124 -0.05 16.26 11.03
C TYR A 124 -0.55 16.27 12.47
N ARG A 125 -0.06 17.22 13.24
CA ARG A 125 -0.52 17.41 14.62
C ARG A 125 -1.80 18.24 14.65
N GLY A 126 -2.95 17.59 14.51
CA GLY A 126 -4.25 18.23 14.58
C GLY A 126 -5.41 17.30 14.27
N ASN A 127 -6.61 17.87 14.03
CA ASN A 127 -7.73 17.09 13.54
C ASN A 127 -7.61 16.89 12.02
N HIS A 128 -7.17 15.70 11.59
CA HIS A 128 -7.00 15.35 10.19
C HIS A 128 -8.33 15.49 9.42
N ASN A 129 -9.45 15.12 10.04
CA ASN A 129 -10.76 15.17 9.39
C ASN A 129 -11.16 16.61 9.02
N ASN A 130 -10.93 17.54 9.96
CA ASN A 130 -11.17 18.97 9.69
C ASN A 130 -10.23 19.48 8.59
N LEU A 131 -8.95 19.11 8.62
CA LEU A 131 -7.99 19.51 7.60
C LEU A 131 -8.42 19.04 6.21
N VAL A 132 -8.84 17.77 6.08
CA VAL A 132 -9.33 17.22 4.81
C VAL A 132 -10.60 17.94 4.37
N SER A 133 -11.53 18.22 5.28
CA SER A 133 -12.76 18.96 4.95
C SER A 133 -12.50 20.40 4.55
N GLU A 134 -11.50 21.06 5.13
CA GLU A 134 -11.10 22.42 4.76
C GLU A 134 -10.43 22.44 3.37
N ALA A 135 -9.55 21.46 3.11
CA ALA A 135 -8.80 21.39 1.86
C ALA A 135 -9.63 20.94 0.65
N LEU A 136 -10.48 19.93 0.84
CA LEU A 136 -11.24 19.29 -0.26
C LEU A 136 -12.73 19.60 -0.24
N GLY A 137 -13.20 20.26 0.82
CA GLY A 137 -14.62 20.47 1.06
C GLY A 137 -15.32 19.24 1.61
N THR A 138 -16.60 19.41 1.88
CA THR A 138 -17.55 18.33 2.18
C THR A 138 -18.59 18.23 1.08
N CYS A 139 -19.37 17.15 1.07
CA CYS A 139 -20.55 17.08 0.22
C CYS A 139 -21.44 18.33 0.42
N PRO A 140 -21.83 19.08 -0.62
CA PRO A 140 -22.63 20.29 -0.48
C PRO A 140 -23.94 20.07 0.29
N ALA A 141 -24.54 18.88 0.17
CA ALA A 141 -25.74 18.51 0.93
C ALA A 141 -25.51 18.41 2.45
N LEU A 142 -24.26 18.26 2.90
CA LEU A 142 -23.86 18.13 4.29
C LEU A 142 -23.20 19.39 4.85
N GLU A 143 -22.98 20.42 4.04
CA GLU A 143 -22.30 21.66 4.45
C GLU A 143 -23.03 22.37 5.61
N ARG A 144 -24.37 22.28 5.66
CA ARG A 144 -25.13 22.85 6.77
C ARG A 144 -24.94 22.09 8.09
N VAL A 145 -24.53 20.83 8.05
CA VAL A 145 -24.29 20.01 9.25
C VAL A 145 -23.05 20.52 9.99
N SER A 146 -22.00 20.93 9.27
CA SER A 146 -20.79 21.49 9.89
C SER A 146 -21.01 22.87 10.51
N GLN A 147 -22.11 23.55 10.17
CA GLN A 147 -22.49 24.85 10.73
C GLN A 147 -23.35 24.73 12.00
N ILE A 148 -23.78 23.52 12.38
CA ILE A 148 -24.56 23.31 13.62
C ILE A 148 -23.66 23.64 14.83
N PRO A 149 -24.11 24.50 15.76
CA PRO A 149 -23.33 24.83 16.95
C PRO A 149 -22.96 23.58 17.76
N GLY A 150 -21.66 23.39 18.00
CA GLY A 150 -21.12 22.23 18.73
C GLY A 150 -20.94 20.95 17.89
N ALA A 151 -21.33 20.96 16.62
CA ALA A 151 -20.98 19.87 15.71
C ALA A 151 -19.51 19.97 15.29
N THR A 152 -18.87 18.82 15.10
CA THR A 152 -17.51 18.72 14.59
C THR A 152 -17.39 17.50 13.70
N ILE A 153 -16.45 17.55 12.76
CA ILE A 153 -16.23 16.43 11.84
C ILE A 153 -15.35 15.40 12.56
N ILE A 154 -15.95 14.23 12.79
CA ILE A 154 -15.29 13.11 13.46
C ILE A 154 -14.65 12.16 12.44
N ASN A 155 -15.21 12.08 11.23
CA ASN A 155 -14.65 11.31 10.13
C ASN A 155 -14.88 12.01 8.79
N ASN A 156 -13.83 12.19 7.99
CA ASN A 156 -13.90 12.63 6.60
C ASN A 156 -12.80 12.00 5.78
N GLU A 157 -13.13 10.87 5.17
CA GLU A 157 -12.22 10.02 4.39
C GLU A 157 -12.77 9.89 2.96
N PRO A 158 -12.56 10.92 2.11
CA PRO A 158 -13.05 10.86 0.74
C PRO A 158 -12.35 9.73 -0.02
N SER A 159 -13.16 8.89 -0.66
CA SER A 159 -12.68 7.78 -1.48
C SER A 159 -13.49 7.73 -2.77
N LEU A 160 -12.79 7.78 -3.89
CA LEU A 160 -13.38 7.76 -5.23
C LEU A 160 -12.65 6.74 -6.08
N THR A 161 -13.41 5.84 -6.69
CA THR A 161 -12.89 4.90 -7.71
C THR A 161 -13.53 5.25 -9.04
N PHE A 162 -12.72 5.36 -10.09
CA PHE A 162 -13.18 5.58 -11.46
C PHE A 162 -12.54 4.58 -12.42
N ALA A 163 -13.31 4.21 -13.43
CA ALA A 163 -12.83 3.39 -14.53
C ALA A 163 -11.96 4.23 -15.49
N LEU A 164 -10.91 3.61 -16.02
CA LEU A 164 -10.02 4.17 -17.02
C LEU A 164 -10.21 3.52 -18.41
N ASP A 165 -11.14 2.57 -18.51
CA ASP A 165 -11.59 1.94 -19.75
C ASP A 165 -13.12 1.81 -19.78
N GLU A 166 -13.67 1.47 -20.94
CA GLU A 166 -15.12 1.33 -21.12
C GLU A 166 -15.68 0.06 -20.45
N GLU A 167 -14.83 -0.94 -20.22
CA GLU A 167 -15.21 -2.22 -19.61
C GLU A 167 -15.17 -2.19 -18.07
N CYS A 168 -14.74 -1.08 -17.47
CA CYS A 168 -14.49 -0.91 -16.04
C CYS A 168 -13.47 -1.91 -15.44
N ARG A 169 -12.53 -2.42 -16.25
CA ARG A 169 -11.51 -3.38 -15.83
C ARG A 169 -10.27 -2.68 -15.28
N LEU A 170 -9.82 -1.62 -15.94
CA LEU A 170 -8.78 -0.75 -15.40
C LEU A 170 -9.42 0.30 -14.50
N GLN A 171 -9.10 0.25 -13.21
CA GLN A 171 -9.66 1.15 -12.21
C GLN A 171 -8.55 1.98 -11.54
N CYS A 172 -8.88 3.22 -11.20
CA CYS A 172 -8.05 4.07 -10.38
C CYS A 172 -8.85 4.47 -9.14
N ARG A 173 -8.27 4.24 -7.96
CA ARG A 173 -8.84 4.66 -6.69
C ARG A 173 -7.96 5.74 -6.06
N LEU A 174 -8.58 6.85 -5.72
CA LEU A 174 -8.02 7.84 -4.81
C LEU A 174 -8.74 7.70 -3.48
N SER A 175 -8.00 7.53 -2.39
CA SER A 175 -8.54 7.42 -1.04
C SER A 175 -7.67 8.24 -0.08
N ILE A 176 -8.31 8.92 0.86
CA ILE A 176 -7.64 9.63 1.94
C ILE A 176 -8.14 9.04 3.25
N GLU A 177 -7.21 8.63 4.11
CA GLU A 177 -7.50 8.02 5.40
C GLU A 177 -7.02 8.94 6.53
N ALA A 178 -7.90 9.21 7.49
CA ALA A 178 -7.62 10.09 8.61
C ALA A 178 -7.31 9.25 9.86
N ARG A 179 -6.21 9.56 10.54
CA ARG A 179 -5.80 8.82 11.76
C ARG A 179 -6.31 9.46 13.06
N THR A 180 -7.06 10.56 12.98
CA THR A 180 -7.63 11.24 14.16
C THR A 180 -8.93 10.57 14.61
N ASN A 181 -8.99 10.17 15.88
CA ASN A 181 -10.19 9.59 16.49
C ASN A 181 -10.97 10.59 17.37
N ALA A 182 -12.20 10.22 17.75
CA ALA A 182 -13.09 11.07 18.56
C ALA A 182 -12.52 11.45 19.94
N TYR A 183 -11.69 10.59 20.55
CA TYR A 183 -11.05 10.88 21.84
C TYR A 183 -10.06 12.04 21.70
N GLN A 184 -9.20 12.01 20.67
CA GLN A 184 -8.24 13.07 20.38
C GLN A 184 -8.95 14.39 20.05
N ILE A 185 -10.04 14.33 19.28
CA ILE A 185 -10.86 15.52 18.99
C ILE A 185 -11.42 16.15 20.27
N ARG A 186 -11.96 15.33 21.18
CA ARG A 186 -12.56 15.81 22.44
C ARG A 186 -11.53 16.41 23.40
N THR A 187 -10.34 15.85 23.45
CA THR A 187 -9.28 16.24 24.38
C THR A 187 -8.39 17.36 23.83
N GLY A 188 -8.34 17.51 22.50
CA GLY A 188 -7.37 18.38 21.83
C GLY A 188 -5.94 17.82 21.86
N GLU A 189 -5.76 16.58 22.31
CA GLU A 189 -4.48 15.89 22.39
C GLU A 189 -4.25 15.08 21.12
N TYR A 190 -3.55 15.69 20.17
CA TYR A 190 -3.14 15.03 18.92
C TYR A 190 -1.73 14.47 19.07
N GLN A 191 -1.54 13.21 18.68
CA GLN A 191 -0.22 12.62 18.52
C GLN A 191 0.47 13.25 17.31
N GLU A 192 1.81 13.22 17.30
CA GLU A 192 2.58 13.56 16.10
C GLU A 192 2.36 12.49 15.03
#